data_AF-A9Z0I9-F1
#
_entry.id   AF-A9Z0I9-F1
#
_cell.length_a   1.000
_cell.length_b   1.000
_cell.length_c   1.000
_cell.angle_alpha   90.00
_cell.angle_beta   90.00
_cell.angle_gamma   90.00
#
_symmetry.space_group_name_H-M   'P 1'
#
loop_
_entity.id
_entity.type
_entity.pdbx_description
1 polymer ?
#
loop_
_entity_poly.entity_id
_entity_poly.type
_entity_poly.pdbx_seq_one_letter_code
_entity_poly.pdbx_strand_id
1 'polypeptide(L)'
;MWIKWIATLVAFGALVQSAVACPSQCSCRGTYVDCDSRSLASVPAGIPTTTQVLYLYSNQITKLEPGVFDHLVNLQGLYLNSNKLTAIPAGVFDKLTLLAGLSLHDNQLKSIPRGAFDNLKSLTHIYLFNNPWDCECSDILYLKNWIVQHASIVNPGSGGVDNVKCSGTNTPVRAVTEASTSPSKCPGYVATTTTPTTTTPEFIPETTTSPQPVITTQKPKPLWNFNCTSIQERKNDGGDCGKPACTTLLNCANFLSCLCSTCALCRKR
;
A
#
# COMPACT_ATOMS: atom_id res chain seq x y z
N MET A 1 -41.83 -49.38 43.18
CA MET A 1 -40.45 -49.09 43.61
C MET A 1 -39.52 -49.71 42.57
N TRP A 2 -39.01 -48.90 41.62
CA TRP A 2 -37.71 -48.19 41.71
C TRP A 2 -36.57 -49.20 41.49
N ILE A 3 -35.70 -49.15 40.48
CA ILE A 3 -35.07 -48.03 39.77
C ILE A 3 -34.61 -48.52 38.38
N LYS A 4 -34.73 -47.62 37.39
CA LYS A 4 -34.21 -47.74 36.03
C LYS A 4 -32.68 -47.68 36.05
N TRP A 5 -32.00 -48.61 35.38
CA TRP A 5 -30.58 -48.45 35.04
C TRP A 5 -30.45 -47.36 33.97
N ILE A 6 -30.17 -46.14 34.38
CA ILE A 6 -29.77 -45.06 33.47
C ILE A 6 -28.32 -45.35 33.09
N ALA A 7 -28.13 -45.70 31.81
CA ALA A 7 -26.83 -45.65 31.17
C ALA A 7 -26.37 -44.18 31.11
N THR A 8 -25.57 -43.75 32.08
CA THR A 8 -24.82 -42.50 31.98
C THR A 8 -23.62 -42.75 31.07
N LEU A 9 -23.88 -42.69 29.76
CA LEU A 9 -22.88 -42.35 28.77
C LEU A 9 -22.42 -40.93 29.10
N VAL A 10 -21.40 -40.81 29.96
CA VAL A 10 -20.60 -39.59 29.99
C VAL A 10 -19.84 -39.61 28.69
N ALA A 11 -20.47 -39.07 27.65
CA ALA A 11 -19.74 -38.48 26.55
C ALA A 11 -18.84 -37.44 27.19
N PHE A 12 -17.61 -37.84 27.52
CA PHE A 12 -16.51 -36.91 27.46
C PHE A 12 -16.53 -36.43 26.02
N GLY A 13 -17.24 -35.32 25.80
CA GLY A 13 -16.90 -34.40 24.75
C GLY A 13 -15.45 -34.07 25.01
N ALA A 14 -14.55 -34.88 24.45
CA ALA A 14 -13.27 -34.40 24.04
C ALA A 14 -13.62 -33.12 23.28
N LEU A 15 -13.37 -31.98 23.91
CA LEU A 15 -12.86 -30.84 23.19
C LEU A 15 -11.67 -31.45 22.44
N VAL A 16 -11.94 -31.98 21.24
CA VAL A 16 -10.97 -32.06 20.20
C VAL A 16 -10.73 -30.60 19.89
N GLN A 17 -9.95 -29.96 20.75
CA GLN A 17 -9.14 -28.84 20.38
C GLN A 17 -8.41 -29.41 19.19
N SER A 18 -8.92 -29.12 18.00
CA SER A 18 -8.28 -29.52 16.76
C SER A 18 -6.90 -28.95 16.92
N ALA A 19 -5.95 -29.80 17.30
CA ALA A 19 -4.56 -29.42 17.36
C ALA A 19 -4.30 -29.03 15.92
N VAL A 20 -4.26 -27.72 15.65
CA VAL A 20 -4.02 -27.21 14.31
C VAL A 20 -2.65 -27.76 13.97
N ALA A 21 -2.67 -28.81 13.16
CA ALA A 21 -1.53 -29.69 13.03
C ALA A 21 -0.41 -28.90 12.38
N CYS A 22 0.81 -29.16 12.81
CA CYS A 22 1.98 -28.66 12.09
C CYS A 22 1.89 -29.14 10.63
N PRO A 23 2.14 -28.27 9.62
CA PRO A 23 2.21 -28.73 8.24
C PRO A 23 3.20 -29.89 8.12
N SER A 24 2.83 -30.96 7.40
CA SER A 24 3.62 -32.22 7.38
C SER A 24 5.04 -32.06 6.83
N GLN A 25 5.29 -30.99 6.09
CA GLN A 25 6.59 -30.65 5.52
C GLN A 25 7.45 -29.83 6.50
N CYS A 26 6.89 -29.37 7.61
CA CYS A 26 7.50 -28.41 8.52
C CYS A 26 7.71 -29.01 9.92
N SER A 27 8.51 -28.31 10.73
CA SER A 27 8.67 -28.57 12.15
C SER A 27 8.05 -27.42 12.93
N CYS A 28 7.31 -27.71 14.00
CA CYS A 28 6.65 -26.67 14.79
C CYS A 28 7.08 -26.77 16.26
N ARG A 29 7.40 -25.62 16.85
CA ARG A 29 7.75 -25.50 18.27
C ARG A 29 7.06 -24.27 18.86
N GLY A 30 6.04 -24.49 19.69
CA GLY A 30 5.23 -23.40 20.23
C GLY A 30 4.55 -22.63 19.09
N THR A 31 4.83 -21.34 18.98
CA THR A 31 4.31 -20.44 17.93
C THR A 31 5.26 -20.28 16.74
N TYR A 32 6.34 -21.08 16.68
CA TYR A 32 7.31 -21.07 15.58
C TYR A 32 6.99 -22.21 14.61
N VAL A 33 6.94 -21.88 13.33
CA VAL A 33 6.77 -22.83 12.23
C VAL A 33 8.00 -22.75 11.34
N ASP A 34 8.78 -23.82 11.36
CA ASP A 34 9.99 -23.96 10.58
C ASP A 34 9.76 -24.84 9.35
N CYS A 35 9.78 -24.20 8.19
CA CYS A 35 9.65 -24.80 6.87
C CYS A 35 10.89 -24.49 6.00
N ASP A 36 12.03 -24.11 6.58
CA ASP A 36 13.24 -23.74 5.82
C ASP A 36 13.91 -24.94 5.13
N SER A 37 14.72 -24.72 4.08
CA SER A 37 15.63 -25.74 3.53
C SER A 37 14.98 -27.09 3.13
N ARG A 38 13.69 -27.08 2.77
CA ARG A 38 12.88 -28.29 2.51
C ARG A 38 12.51 -28.46 1.03
N SER A 39 13.16 -27.70 0.13
CA SER A 39 12.88 -27.71 -1.31
C SER A 39 11.42 -27.44 -1.66
N LEU A 40 10.74 -26.62 -0.86
CA LEU A 40 9.33 -26.29 -1.05
C LEU A 40 9.14 -25.46 -2.32
N ALA A 41 8.18 -25.84 -3.16
CA ALA A 41 7.81 -25.08 -4.36
C ALA A 41 6.73 -24.01 -4.08
N SER A 42 6.05 -24.11 -2.93
CA SER A 42 4.99 -23.19 -2.50
C SER A 42 4.95 -23.10 -0.97
N VAL A 43 4.26 -22.10 -0.44
CA VAL A 43 3.95 -22.02 0.99
C VAL A 43 3.09 -23.23 1.41
N PRO A 44 3.44 -23.98 2.46
CA PRO A 44 2.63 -25.10 2.94
C PRO A 44 1.26 -24.67 3.41
N ALA A 45 0.24 -25.50 3.15
CA ALA A 45 -1.10 -25.28 3.67
C ALA A 45 -1.18 -25.65 5.17
N GLY A 46 -2.19 -25.11 5.86
CA GLY A 46 -2.48 -25.47 7.24
C GLY A 46 -1.51 -24.91 8.27
N ILE A 47 -0.83 -23.79 7.98
CA ILE A 47 -0.01 -23.08 8.97
C ILE A 47 -0.93 -22.62 10.13
N PRO A 48 -0.62 -22.95 11.40
CA PRO A 48 -1.46 -22.55 12.52
C PRO A 48 -1.64 -21.04 12.63
N THR A 49 -2.86 -20.57 12.88
CA THR A 49 -3.17 -19.13 13.04
C THR A 49 -2.50 -18.49 14.26
N THR A 50 -2.04 -19.32 15.21
CA THR A 50 -1.25 -18.91 16.38
C THR A 50 0.23 -18.67 16.05
N THR A 51 0.67 -18.89 14.81
CA THR A 51 2.06 -18.71 14.39
C THR A 51 2.50 -17.27 14.56
N GLN A 52 3.62 -17.07 15.25
CA GLN A 52 4.29 -15.78 15.44
C GLN A 52 5.53 -15.67 14.55
N VAL A 53 6.20 -16.78 14.25
CA VAL A 53 7.39 -16.78 13.40
C VAL A 53 7.29 -17.89 12.37
N LEU A 54 7.42 -17.51 11.09
CA LEU A 54 7.36 -18.42 9.95
C LEU A 54 8.68 -18.37 9.18
N TYR A 55 9.40 -19.49 9.19
CA TYR A 55 10.63 -19.66 8.42
C TYR A 55 10.30 -20.40 7.12
N LEU A 56 10.48 -19.73 5.98
CA LEU A 56 10.30 -20.29 4.64
C LEU A 56 11.56 -20.10 3.78
N TYR A 57 12.67 -19.70 4.38
CA TYR A 57 13.90 -19.38 3.65
C TYR A 57 14.59 -20.63 3.09
N SER A 58 15.50 -20.44 2.13
CA SER A 58 16.24 -21.53 1.47
C SER A 58 15.32 -22.58 0.81
N ASN A 59 14.28 -22.13 0.11
CA ASN A 59 13.35 -22.99 -0.61
C ASN A 59 13.33 -22.63 -2.11
N GLN A 60 12.37 -23.17 -2.85
CA GLN A 60 12.22 -22.99 -4.29
C GLN A 60 10.88 -22.31 -4.64
N ILE A 61 10.35 -21.50 -3.72
CA ILE A 61 9.06 -20.85 -3.86
C ILE A 61 9.18 -19.76 -4.94
N THR A 62 8.39 -19.88 -6.00
CA THR A 62 8.43 -18.97 -7.16
C THR A 62 7.33 -17.89 -7.11
N LYS A 63 6.23 -18.18 -6.42
CA LYS A 63 5.07 -17.30 -6.27
C LYS A 63 4.42 -17.47 -4.90
N LEU A 64 3.78 -16.40 -4.45
CA LEU A 64 2.85 -16.42 -3.32
C LEU A 64 1.43 -16.35 -3.88
N GLU A 65 0.51 -17.12 -3.31
CA GLU A 65 -0.91 -16.98 -3.65
C GLU A 65 -1.49 -15.73 -2.97
N PRO A 66 -2.42 -15.00 -3.60
CA PRO A 66 -3.12 -13.89 -2.96
C PRO A 66 -3.77 -14.33 -1.64
N GLY A 67 -3.59 -13.53 -0.58
CA GLY A 67 -4.16 -13.80 0.74
C GLY A 67 -3.54 -14.97 1.51
N VAL A 68 -2.42 -15.56 1.04
CA VAL A 68 -1.78 -16.73 1.67
C VAL A 68 -1.43 -16.52 3.15
N PHE A 69 -1.21 -15.28 3.58
CA PHE A 69 -0.88 -14.94 4.97
C PHE A 69 -2.02 -14.26 5.73
N ASP A 70 -3.20 -14.08 5.15
CA ASP A 70 -4.27 -13.25 5.73
C ASP A 70 -4.77 -13.76 7.09
N HIS A 71 -4.69 -15.07 7.31
CA HIS A 71 -5.11 -15.74 8.55
C HIS A 71 -4.01 -15.74 9.64
N LEU A 72 -2.78 -15.34 9.31
CA LEU A 72 -1.62 -15.31 10.23
C LEU A 72 -1.51 -13.96 10.92
N VAL A 73 -2.60 -13.49 11.52
CA VAL A 73 -2.70 -12.14 12.12
C VAL A 73 -1.76 -11.93 13.32
N ASN A 74 -1.21 -13.00 13.89
CA ASN A 74 -0.26 -12.97 15.01
C ASN A 74 1.21 -12.94 14.57
N LEU A 75 1.47 -12.92 13.25
CA LEU A 75 2.83 -13.06 12.71
C LEU A 75 3.68 -11.84 13.02
N GLN A 76 4.85 -12.08 13.61
CA GLN A 76 5.86 -11.11 13.99
C GLN A 76 7.13 -11.25 13.13
N GLY A 77 7.44 -12.45 12.64
CA GLY A 77 8.58 -12.71 11.75
C GLY A 77 8.17 -13.52 10.53
N LEU A 78 8.48 -13.02 9.33
CA LEU A 78 8.28 -13.72 8.06
C LEU A 78 9.60 -13.75 7.27
N TYR A 79 10.15 -14.95 7.09
CA TYR A 79 11.43 -15.15 6.42
C TYR A 79 11.25 -15.89 5.10
N LEU A 80 11.30 -15.16 3.99
CA LEU A 80 11.11 -15.65 2.62
C LEU A 80 12.40 -15.53 1.79
N ASN A 81 13.54 -15.23 2.41
CA ASN A 81 14.80 -15.05 1.71
C ASN A 81 15.32 -16.35 1.06
N SER A 82 16.22 -16.21 0.11
CA SER A 82 16.84 -17.36 -0.58
C SER A 82 15.78 -18.28 -1.20
N ASN A 83 14.83 -17.66 -1.91
CA ASN A 83 13.78 -18.32 -2.69
C ASN A 83 13.87 -17.85 -4.16
N LYS A 84 12.84 -18.15 -4.96
CA LYS A 84 12.77 -17.80 -6.39
C LYS A 84 11.60 -16.85 -6.68
N LEU A 85 11.17 -16.05 -5.69
CA LEU A 85 10.01 -15.17 -5.82
C LEU A 85 10.27 -14.13 -6.91
N THR A 86 9.38 -14.06 -7.90
CA THR A 86 9.49 -13.12 -9.02
C THR A 86 8.61 -11.88 -8.85
N ALA A 87 7.53 -12.01 -8.08
CA ALA A 87 6.60 -10.95 -7.76
C ALA A 87 5.97 -11.18 -6.39
N ILE A 88 5.51 -10.08 -5.78
CA ILE A 88 4.69 -10.08 -4.57
C ILE A 88 3.25 -9.78 -5.00
N PRO A 89 2.22 -10.58 -4.62
CA PRO A 89 0.83 -10.22 -4.88
C PRO A 89 0.43 -8.95 -4.14
N ALA A 90 -0.42 -8.13 -4.75
CA ALA A 90 -0.97 -6.95 -4.08
C ALA A 90 -1.71 -7.36 -2.79
N GLY A 91 -1.48 -6.63 -1.70
CA GLY A 91 -2.13 -6.83 -0.41
C GLY A 91 -1.73 -8.08 0.38
N VAL A 92 -0.76 -8.88 -0.09
CA VAL A 92 -0.38 -10.15 0.58
C VAL A 92 0.13 -9.98 2.02
N PHE A 93 0.52 -8.77 2.39
CA PHE A 93 0.99 -8.44 3.74
C PHE A 93 0.00 -7.57 4.54
N ASP A 94 -1.18 -7.25 3.99
CA ASP A 94 -2.09 -6.25 4.57
C ASP A 94 -2.61 -6.61 5.97
N LYS A 95 -2.74 -7.91 6.26
CA LYS A 95 -3.22 -8.39 7.57
C LYS A 95 -2.11 -8.54 8.61
N LEU A 96 -0.85 -8.38 8.23
CA LEU A 96 0.32 -8.65 9.07
C LEU A 96 0.73 -7.39 9.86
N THR A 97 -0.20 -6.79 10.59
CA THR A 97 0.02 -5.51 11.28
C THR A 97 1.02 -5.59 12.43
N LEU A 98 1.21 -6.79 13.00
CA LEU A 98 2.17 -7.10 14.06
C LEU A 98 3.56 -7.52 13.55
N LEU A 99 3.77 -7.55 12.22
CA LEU A 99 5.01 -8.01 11.63
C LEU A 99 6.16 -7.06 11.97
N ALA A 100 7.16 -7.59 12.68
CA ALA A 100 8.35 -6.86 13.10
C ALA A 100 9.56 -7.12 12.18
N GLY A 101 9.67 -8.32 11.62
CA GLY A 101 10.75 -8.72 10.73
C GLY A 101 10.25 -9.32 9.42
N LEU A 102 10.76 -8.80 8.29
CA LEU A 102 10.47 -9.31 6.95
C LEU A 102 11.76 -9.50 6.15
N SER A 103 12.05 -10.74 5.73
CA SER A 103 13.20 -11.04 4.87
C SER A 103 12.75 -11.45 3.47
N LEU A 104 13.10 -10.64 2.48
CA LEU A 104 12.84 -10.87 1.05
C LEU A 104 14.13 -10.89 0.21
N HIS A 105 15.30 -10.75 0.83
CA HIS A 105 16.59 -10.77 0.14
C HIS A 105 16.87 -12.11 -0.55
N ASP A 106 17.80 -12.14 -1.50
CA ASP A 106 18.11 -13.34 -2.31
C ASP A 106 16.86 -13.94 -2.96
N ASN A 107 16.12 -13.12 -3.72
CA ASN A 107 14.98 -13.53 -4.53
C ASN A 107 15.14 -12.97 -5.96
N GLN A 108 14.08 -13.06 -6.77
CA GLN A 108 14.05 -12.61 -8.16
C GLN A 108 13.07 -11.43 -8.35
N LEU A 109 12.85 -10.63 -7.30
CA LEU A 109 11.90 -9.53 -7.32
C LEU A 109 12.43 -8.37 -8.18
N LYS A 110 11.57 -7.88 -9.07
CA LYS A 110 11.86 -6.72 -9.94
C LYS A 110 11.23 -5.43 -9.42
N SER A 111 10.10 -5.52 -8.75
CA SER A 111 9.39 -4.39 -8.15
C SER A 111 8.59 -4.86 -6.94
N ILE A 112 8.04 -3.91 -6.17
CA ILE A 112 7.09 -4.17 -5.09
C ILE A 112 5.77 -3.47 -5.46
N PRO A 113 4.61 -4.15 -5.35
CA PRO A 113 3.32 -3.52 -5.60
C PRO A 113 3.13 -2.28 -4.74
N ARG A 114 2.48 -1.27 -5.31
CA ARG A 114 2.15 -0.05 -4.59
C ARG A 114 1.37 -0.38 -3.32
N GLY A 115 1.86 0.14 -2.20
CA GLY A 115 1.21 -0.02 -0.90
C GLY A 115 1.50 -1.32 -0.16
N ALA A 116 2.30 -2.24 -0.72
CA ALA A 116 2.51 -3.57 -0.14
C ALA A 116 3.07 -3.57 1.30
N PHE A 117 3.74 -2.50 1.73
CA PHE A 117 4.31 -2.36 3.07
C PHE A 117 3.53 -1.36 3.95
N ASP A 118 2.47 -0.73 3.44
CA ASP A 118 1.84 0.40 4.12
C ASP A 118 1.16 0.00 5.42
N ASN A 119 0.69 -1.24 5.53
CA ASN A 119 0.02 -1.78 6.73
C ASN A 119 0.99 -2.41 7.75
N LEU A 120 2.28 -2.50 7.45
CA LEU A 120 3.30 -3.10 8.31
C LEU A 120 3.77 -2.11 9.41
N LYS A 121 2.85 -1.72 10.29
CA LYS A 121 3.08 -0.65 11.29
C LYS A 121 4.08 -1.00 12.38
N SER A 122 4.25 -2.28 12.67
CA SER A 122 5.21 -2.79 13.66
C SER A 122 6.59 -3.13 13.09
N LEU A 123 6.82 -2.87 11.79
CA LEU A 123 8.04 -3.31 11.12
C LEU A 123 9.27 -2.58 11.66
N THR A 124 10.28 -3.34 12.05
CA THR A 124 11.53 -2.82 12.62
C THR A 124 12.74 -3.15 11.77
N HIS A 125 12.69 -4.23 11.00
CA HIS A 125 13.79 -4.66 10.15
C HIS A 125 13.22 -5.31 8.88
N ILE A 126 13.70 -4.87 7.72
CA ILE A 126 13.38 -5.46 6.42
C ILE A 126 14.64 -5.67 5.60
N TYR A 127 14.75 -6.83 4.95
CA TYR A 127 15.88 -7.18 4.10
C TYR A 127 15.45 -7.35 2.64
N LEU A 128 16.00 -6.53 1.75
CA LEU A 128 15.61 -6.37 0.34
C LEU A 128 16.80 -6.48 -0.64
N PHE A 129 18.02 -6.62 -0.13
CA PHE A 129 19.23 -6.73 -0.95
C PHE A 129 19.21 -8.01 -1.82
N ASN A 130 20.10 -8.10 -2.80
CA ASN A 130 20.19 -9.25 -3.73
C ASN A 130 18.85 -9.63 -4.37
N ASN A 131 18.19 -8.63 -4.94
CA ASN A 131 17.06 -8.80 -5.86
C ASN A 131 17.34 -8.00 -7.14
N PRO A 132 16.93 -8.49 -8.32
CA PRO A 132 17.14 -7.81 -9.59
C PRO A 132 16.14 -6.67 -9.80
N TRP A 133 16.19 -5.63 -8.96
CA TRP A 133 15.27 -4.50 -9.00
C TRP A 133 15.30 -3.80 -10.38
N ASP A 134 14.16 -3.75 -11.05
CA ASP A 134 14.00 -3.12 -12.36
C ASP A 134 13.75 -1.62 -12.17
N CYS A 135 14.83 -0.85 -12.32
CA CYS A 135 14.79 0.60 -12.15
C CYS A 135 14.41 1.37 -13.42
N GLU A 136 14.14 0.69 -14.53
CA GLU A 136 13.64 1.36 -15.74
C GLU A 136 12.11 1.41 -15.76
N CYS A 137 11.45 0.41 -15.17
CA CYS A 137 10.02 0.39 -14.97
C CYS A 137 9.58 1.38 -13.87
N SER A 138 8.50 2.13 -14.10
CA SER A 138 7.94 3.10 -13.13
C SER A 138 7.41 2.49 -11.84
N ASP A 139 7.11 1.19 -11.81
CA ASP A 139 6.63 0.51 -10.59
C ASP A 139 7.66 0.54 -9.45
N ILE A 140 8.94 0.77 -9.77
CA ILE A 140 10.00 0.90 -8.77
C ILE A 140 9.81 2.11 -7.84
N LEU A 141 9.05 3.12 -8.27
CA LEU A 141 8.92 4.40 -7.55
C LEU A 141 8.30 4.23 -6.17
N TYR A 142 7.39 3.26 -5.99
CA TYR A 142 6.87 2.93 -4.67
C TYR A 142 8.00 2.50 -3.73
N LEU A 143 8.78 1.49 -4.15
CA LEU A 143 9.89 0.98 -3.35
C LEU A 143 10.92 2.06 -3.07
N LYS A 144 11.32 2.82 -4.10
CA LYS A 144 12.27 3.93 -3.97
C LYS A 144 11.83 4.95 -2.92
N ASN A 145 10.56 5.36 -2.93
CA ASN A 145 10.06 6.33 -1.96
C ASN A 145 9.95 5.72 -0.56
N TRP A 146 9.48 4.47 -0.47
CA TRP A 146 9.30 3.79 0.81
C TRP A 146 10.63 3.57 1.54
N ILE A 147 11.68 3.08 0.85
CA ILE A 147 12.99 2.83 1.49
C ILE A 147 13.68 4.14 1.92
N VAL A 148 13.43 5.26 1.24
CA VAL A 148 13.95 6.58 1.64
C VAL A 148 13.29 7.04 2.94
N GLN A 149 11.97 6.85 3.06
CA GLN A 149 11.21 7.25 4.26
C GLN A 149 11.51 6.34 5.47
N HIS A 150 11.88 5.08 5.24
CA HIS A 150 12.10 4.06 6.27
C HIS A 150 13.55 3.61 6.35
N ALA A 151 14.49 4.51 6.06
CA ALA A 151 15.90 4.14 5.83
C ALA A 151 16.57 3.41 7.00
N SER A 152 16.19 3.72 8.26
CA SER A 152 16.78 3.12 9.46
C SER A 152 16.46 1.62 9.63
N ILE A 153 15.37 1.14 9.04
CA ILE A 153 14.92 -0.26 9.18
C ILE A 153 15.26 -1.12 7.95
N VAL A 154 15.79 -0.52 6.89
CA VAL A 154 16.13 -1.21 5.62
C VAL A 154 17.54 -1.75 5.67
N ASN A 155 17.69 -3.06 5.44
CA ASN A 155 18.95 -3.81 5.46
C ASN A 155 19.89 -3.47 6.64
N PRO A 156 19.40 -3.45 7.89
CA PRO A 156 20.21 -3.12 9.06
C PRO A 156 21.35 -4.12 9.22
N GLY A 157 22.58 -3.60 9.38
CA GLY A 157 23.81 -4.41 9.40
C GLY A 157 24.21 -5.01 8.04
N SER A 158 23.49 -4.72 6.96
CA SER A 158 23.68 -5.30 5.62
C SER A 158 23.75 -4.21 4.54
N GLY A 159 24.46 -3.11 4.81
CA GLY A 159 24.68 -2.01 3.87
C GLY A 159 23.52 -1.00 3.74
N GLY A 160 22.45 -1.15 4.52
CA GLY A 160 21.38 -0.16 4.59
C GLY A 160 20.58 0.00 3.29
N VAL A 161 19.98 1.18 3.12
CA VAL A 161 19.24 1.57 1.91
C VAL A 161 20.08 1.45 0.63
N ASP A 162 21.39 1.70 0.70
CA ASP A 162 22.28 1.70 -0.47
C ASP A 162 22.50 0.29 -1.03
N ASN A 163 22.20 -0.74 -0.24
CA ASN A 163 22.28 -2.13 -0.66
C ASN A 163 20.99 -2.65 -1.32
N VAL A 164 20.00 -1.78 -1.55
CA VAL A 164 18.89 -2.04 -2.48
C VAL A 164 19.31 -1.49 -3.84
N LYS A 165 19.75 -2.36 -4.76
CA LYS A 165 20.45 -1.97 -5.99
C LYS A 165 19.66 -2.32 -7.25
N CYS A 166 19.68 -1.41 -8.21
CA CYS A 166 19.14 -1.62 -9.55
C CYS A 166 19.88 -2.74 -10.28
N SER A 167 19.13 -3.59 -10.96
CA SER A 167 19.68 -4.62 -11.85
C SER A 167 20.48 -3.98 -12.99
N GLY A 168 21.60 -4.61 -13.37
CA GLY A 168 22.49 -4.14 -14.43
C GLY A 168 23.42 -3.00 -14.00
N THR A 169 22.88 -1.86 -13.54
CA THR A 169 23.68 -0.68 -13.18
C THR A 169 24.33 -0.77 -11.80
N ASN A 170 23.80 -1.62 -10.90
CA ASN A 170 24.19 -1.69 -9.49
C ASN A 170 24.10 -0.37 -8.71
N THR A 171 23.38 0.63 -9.26
CA THR A 171 23.13 1.91 -8.57
C THR A 171 22.07 1.73 -7.48
N PRO A 172 22.13 2.48 -6.36
CA PRO A 172 21.08 2.41 -5.33
C PRO A 172 19.70 2.79 -5.89
N VAL A 173 18.68 1.99 -5.56
CA VAL A 173 17.28 2.26 -5.93
C VAL A 173 16.82 3.63 -5.43
N ARG A 174 17.31 4.08 -4.26
CA ARG A 174 16.99 5.41 -3.73
C ARG A 174 17.41 6.58 -4.61
N ALA A 175 18.33 6.37 -5.55
CA ALA A 175 18.83 7.39 -6.48
C ALA A 175 17.98 7.49 -7.76
N VAL A 176 17.01 6.59 -7.97
CA VAL A 176 16.13 6.61 -9.14
C VAL A 176 15.24 7.85 -9.11
N THR A 177 15.13 8.50 -10.27
CA THR A 177 14.26 9.66 -10.49
C THR A 177 13.04 9.25 -11.33
N GLU A 178 11.93 9.97 -11.20
CA GLU A 178 10.73 9.68 -12.02
C GLU A 178 11.04 9.80 -13.52
N ALA A 179 11.85 10.80 -13.91
CA ALA A 179 12.27 11.02 -15.29
C ALA A 179 13.13 9.88 -15.88
N SER A 180 13.82 9.10 -15.06
CA SER A 180 14.58 7.92 -15.51
C SER A 180 13.74 6.66 -15.70
N THR A 181 12.46 6.70 -15.32
CA THR A 181 11.54 5.55 -15.40
C THR A 181 10.46 5.75 -16.45
N SER A 182 9.82 4.67 -16.92
CA SER A 182 8.64 4.76 -17.79
C SER A 182 7.69 3.57 -17.57
N PRO A 183 6.36 3.79 -17.59
CA PRO A 183 5.38 2.69 -17.62
C PRO A 183 5.55 1.78 -18.83
N SER A 184 6.00 2.33 -19.97
CA SER A 184 6.19 1.55 -21.20
C SER A 184 7.29 0.49 -21.10
N LYS A 185 8.15 0.59 -20.08
CA LYS A 185 9.23 -0.36 -19.80
C LYS A 185 8.82 -1.42 -18.77
N CYS A 186 7.61 -1.34 -18.23
CA CYS A 186 7.12 -2.30 -17.25
C CYS A 186 6.57 -3.57 -17.92
N PRO A 187 6.74 -4.74 -17.28
CA PRO A 187 6.09 -5.98 -17.72
C PRO A 187 4.57 -5.82 -17.81
N GLY A 188 3.97 -6.26 -18.92
CA GLY A 188 2.51 -6.24 -19.10
C GLY A 188 1.93 -4.86 -19.44
N TYR A 189 2.76 -3.86 -19.76
CA TYR A 189 2.27 -2.58 -20.28
C TYR A 189 1.50 -2.78 -21.59
N VAL A 190 0.24 -2.38 -21.60
CA VAL A 190 -0.57 -2.26 -22.82
C VAL A 190 -0.73 -0.78 -23.10
N ALA A 191 -0.23 -0.33 -24.26
CA ALA A 191 -0.42 1.05 -24.68
C ALA A 191 -1.93 1.31 -24.84
N THR A 192 -2.50 2.11 -23.94
CA THR A 192 -3.85 2.65 -24.13
C THR A 192 -3.78 3.62 -25.30
N THR A 193 -4.10 3.10 -26.48
CA THR A 193 -4.28 3.93 -27.66
C THR A 193 -5.61 4.64 -27.48
N THR A 194 -5.63 5.76 -26.76
CA THR A 194 -6.72 6.72 -26.90
C THR A 194 -6.59 7.31 -28.29
N THR A 195 -7.19 6.64 -29.28
CA THR A 195 -7.49 7.28 -30.55
C THR A 195 -8.29 8.53 -30.21
N PRO A 196 -7.82 9.74 -30.55
CA PRO A 196 -8.65 10.91 -30.46
C PRO A 196 -9.78 10.67 -31.46
N THR A 197 -10.96 10.29 -30.98
CA THR A 197 -12.15 10.30 -31.81
C THR A 197 -12.40 11.76 -32.13
N THR A 198 -11.91 12.22 -33.28
CA THR A 198 -12.36 13.45 -33.92
C THR A 198 -13.82 13.24 -34.25
N THR A 199 -14.69 13.47 -33.27
CA THR A 199 -16.11 13.65 -33.49
C THR A 199 -16.22 15.02 -34.15
N THR A 200 -16.30 15.00 -35.48
CA THR A 200 -16.82 16.11 -36.26
C THR A 200 -18.14 16.53 -35.62
N PRO A 201 -18.32 17.79 -35.19
CA PRO A 201 -19.62 18.24 -34.69
C PRO A 201 -20.64 18.08 -35.81
N GLU A 202 -21.57 17.14 -35.63
CA GLU A 202 -22.70 16.99 -36.53
C GLU A 202 -23.61 18.22 -36.35
N PHE A 203 -23.73 19.02 -37.40
CA PHE A 203 -24.56 20.22 -37.44
C PHE A 203 -26.03 19.76 -37.41
N ILE A 204 -26.64 19.77 -36.23
CA ILE A 204 -28.09 19.56 -36.08
C ILE A 204 -28.79 20.84 -36.56
N PRO A 205 -29.68 20.80 -37.56
CA PRO A 205 -30.51 21.95 -37.90
C PRO A 205 -31.49 22.21 -36.76
N GLU A 206 -31.41 23.37 -36.12
CA GLU A 206 -32.40 23.82 -35.15
C GLU A 206 -33.75 24.06 -35.84
N THR A 207 -34.68 23.12 -35.71
CA THR A 207 -36.11 23.39 -35.99
C THR A 207 -36.70 24.15 -34.82
N THR A 208 -36.97 25.43 -35.09
CA THR A 208 -37.65 26.38 -34.22
C THR A 208 -39.08 25.91 -33.94
N THR A 209 -39.36 25.47 -32.71
CA THR A 209 -40.73 25.57 -32.18
C THR A 209 -40.69 25.77 -30.67
N SER A 210 -41.06 26.99 -30.28
CA SER A 210 -41.25 27.42 -28.90
C SER A 210 -42.46 26.72 -28.27
N PRO A 211 -42.36 26.34 -26.99
CA PRO A 211 -43.46 26.59 -26.06
C PRO A 211 -43.06 27.61 -24.98
N GLN A 212 -44.04 28.44 -24.62
CA GLN A 212 -43.96 29.55 -23.67
C GLN A 212 -43.54 29.14 -22.24
N PRO A 213 -42.99 30.08 -21.43
CA PRO A 213 -42.68 29.83 -20.03
C PRO A 213 -43.94 29.94 -19.16
N VAL A 214 -44.22 28.89 -18.38
CA VAL A 214 -45.14 28.97 -17.22
C VAL A 214 -44.35 29.57 -16.05
N ILE A 215 -44.79 30.74 -15.59
CA ILE A 215 -44.27 31.43 -14.42
C ILE A 215 -44.79 30.71 -13.18
N THR A 216 -43.92 29.99 -12.47
CA THR A 216 -44.18 29.55 -11.09
C THR A 216 -43.25 30.30 -10.16
N THR A 217 -43.83 31.19 -9.38
CA THR A 217 -43.19 31.97 -8.33
C THR A 217 -42.73 31.06 -7.19
N GLN A 218 -41.43 30.78 -7.11
CA GLN A 218 -40.80 30.32 -5.87
C GLN A 218 -39.86 31.38 -5.32
N LYS A 219 -40.27 31.91 -4.18
CA LYS A 219 -39.59 32.87 -3.32
C LYS A 219 -38.24 32.31 -2.85
N PRO A 220 -37.10 33.01 -3.03
CA PRO A 220 -35.83 32.55 -2.48
C PRO A 220 -35.89 32.54 -0.95
N LYS A 221 -35.62 31.37 -0.35
CA LYS A 221 -35.34 31.23 1.08
C LYS A 221 -34.02 31.94 1.40
N PRO A 222 -33.96 32.77 2.46
CA PRO A 222 -32.73 33.43 2.85
C PRO A 222 -31.73 32.40 3.39
N LEU A 223 -30.51 32.42 2.85
CA LEU A 223 -29.34 31.73 3.39
C LEU A 223 -28.97 32.40 4.71
N TRP A 224 -29.12 31.67 5.81
CA TRP A 224 -28.70 32.11 7.13
C TRP A 224 -27.17 32.05 7.27
N ASN A 225 -26.60 33.22 7.54
CA ASN A 225 -25.54 33.55 8.49
C ASN A 225 -24.42 32.53 8.75
N PHE A 226 -23.23 32.83 8.21
CA PHE A 226 -21.97 32.42 8.84
C PHE A 226 -21.72 33.33 10.05
N ASN A 227 -21.65 32.72 11.22
CA ASN A 227 -21.36 33.36 12.50
C ASN A 227 -19.85 33.31 12.75
N CYS A 228 -19.16 34.45 12.60
CA CYS A 228 -17.80 34.62 13.11
C CYS A 228 -17.86 35.26 14.50
N THR A 229 -18.02 34.45 15.54
CA THR A 229 -17.76 34.87 16.93
C THR A 229 -16.41 34.34 17.37
N SER A 230 -15.43 35.23 17.48
CA SER A 230 -14.25 35.20 18.37
C SER A 230 -12.96 35.68 17.68
N ILE A 231 -12.86 36.97 17.37
CA ILE A 231 -11.59 37.70 17.53
C ILE A 231 -11.94 39.04 18.16
N GLN A 232 -11.42 39.26 19.36
CA GLN A 232 -11.56 40.52 20.09
C GLN A 232 -10.99 41.68 19.27
N GLU A 233 -11.71 42.79 19.33
CA GLU A 233 -11.32 44.10 18.86
C GLU A 233 -9.91 44.49 19.37
N ARG A 234 -9.05 44.93 18.46
CA ARG A 234 -8.35 46.20 18.66
C ARG A 234 -8.47 47.03 17.40
N LYS A 235 -9.26 48.11 17.51
CA LYS A 235 -9.08 49.33 16.73
C LYS A 235 -7.63 49.81 16.91
N ASN A 236 -6.97 50.15 15.81
CA ASN A 236 -6.53 51.52 15.56
C ASN A 236 -5.92 51.64 14.15
N ASP A 237 -6.44 52.67 13.47
CA ASP A 237 -5.83 53.49 12.42
C ASP A 237 -5.58 52.87 11.03
N GLY A 238 -6.36 53.39 10.08
CA GLY A 238 -6.33 53.02 8.68
C GLY A 238 -5.05 53.40 7.95
N GLY A 239 -4.79 52.67 6.85
CA GLY A 239 -3.71 53.01 5.93
C GLY A 239 -3.21 51.83 5.13
N ASP A 240 -3.84 51.66 3.96
CA ASP A 240 -3.28 51.21 2.69
C ASP A 240 -2.78 49.75 2.50
N CYS A 241 -3.26 49.19 1.39
CA CYS A 241 -2.97 47.86 0.88
C CYS A 241 -1.67 47.91 0.05
N GLY A 242 -0.56 47.39 0.58
CA GLY A 242 0.73 47.51 -0.10
C GLY A 242 1.72 46.37 0.14
N LYS A 243 1.63 45.34 -0.72
CA LYS A 243 2.68 44.36 -1.12
C LYS A 243 3.11 43.27 -0.10
N PRO A 244 3.41 42.04 -0.60
CA PRO A 244 3.81 40.93 0.25
C PRO A 244 5.31 41.01 0.58
N ALA A 245 5.64 41.07 1.86
CA ALA A 245 6.98 40.73 2.33
C ALA A 245 7.02 39.21 2.55
N CYS A 246 7.82 38.51 1.73
CA CYS A 246 8.30 37.18 2.06
C CYS A 246 9.10 37.26 3.36
N THR A 247 8.54 36.80 4.47
CA THR A 247 9.31 36.42 5.65
C THR A 247 9.12 34.94 5.91
N THR A 248 10.25 34.26 5.78
CA THR A 248 10.51 32.86 6.03
C THR A 248 9.98 32.43 7.40
N LEU A 249 9.07 31.46 7.43
CA LEU A 249 8.93 30.43 8.48
C LEU A 249 7.75 29.52 8.10
N LEU A 250 8.05 28.46 7.35
CA LEU A 250 7.10 27.37 7.11
C LEU A 250 7.66 26.08 7.71
N ASN A 251 7.30 25.84 8.97
CA ASN A 251 7.04 24.49 9.44
C ASN A 251 5.59 24.17 9.04
N CYS A 252 5.40 23.40 7.97
CA CYS A 252 4.10 22.79 7.67
C CYS A 252 4.26 21.27 7.64
N ALA A 253 3.84 20.65 8.75
CA ALA A 253 3.39 19.27 8.75
C ALA A 253 2.00 19.21 8.10
N ASN A 254 1.83 18.29 7.15
CA ASN A 254 0.60 17.62 6.74
C ASN A 254 -0.70 18.45 6.63
N PHE A 255 -1.11 18.81 5.41
CA PHE A 255 -2.33 18.30 4.74
C PHE A 255 -2.53 18.98 3.36
N LEU A 256 -2.84 18.14 2.36
CA LEU A 256 -3.59 18.33 1.11
C LEU A 256 -3.64 19.70 0.38
N SER A 257 -3.16 19.65 -0.87
CA SER A 257 -3.66 20.37 -2.07
C SER A 257 -3.70 21.90 -2.07
N CYS A 258 -2.71 22.51 -2.72
CA CYS A 258 -2.89 23.78 -3.44
C CYS A 258 -2.25 23.66 -4.83
N LEU A 259 -2.96 22.98 -5.75
CA LEU A 259 -2.83 23.23 -7.17
C LEU A 259 -3.86 24.31 -7.50
N CYS A 260 -3.42 25.55 -7.62
CA CYS A 260 -4.15 26.53 -8.43
C CYS A 260 -3.26 26.85 -9.63
N SER A 261 -3.50 26.12 -10.71
CA SER A 261 -3.04 26.47 -12.04
C SER A 261 -3.58 27.85 -12.43
N THR A 262 -2.71 28.65 -13.06
CA THR A 262 -3.03 29.61 -14.12
C THR A 262 -4.20 30.57 -13.89
N CYS A 263 -3.91 31.85 -13.69
CA CYS A 263 -4.72 32.91 -14.28
C CYS A 263 -3.81 33.85 -15.07
N ALA A 264 -3.75 33.57 -16.38
CA ALA A 264 -3.22 34.45 -17.39
C ALA A 264 -4.06 35.74 -17.46
N LEU A 265 -3.38 36.85 -17.70
CA LEU A 265 -3.81 38.01 -18.49
C LEU A 265 -5.31 38.10 -18.84
N CYS A 266 -5.99 39.12 -18.31
CA CYS A 266 -7.05 39.79 -19.07
C CYS A 266 -6.99 41.32 -18.89
N ARG A 267 -7.46 41.97 -19.96
CA ARG A 267 -7.05 43.25 -20.54
C ARG A 267 -7.92 44.40 -20.03
N LYS A 268 -7.39 45.64 -20.13
CA LYS A 268 -8.07 46.93 -19.92
C LYS A 268 -9.49 46.99 -20.52
N ARG A 269 -10.39 47.65 -19.78
CA ARG A 269 -11.15 48.81 -20.28
C ARG A 269 -10.99 49.94 -19.29
#